data_AF-A0A150ASD0-F1
#
_entry.id   AF-A0A150ASD0-F1
#
_cell.length_a   1.000
_cell.length_b   1.000
_cell.length_c   1.000
_cell.angle_alpha   90.00
_cell.angle_beta   90.00
_cell.angle_gamma   90.00
#
_symmetry.space_group_name_H-M   'P 1'
#
loop_
_entity.id
_entity.type
_entity.pdbx_description
1 polymer ?
#
loop_
_entity_poly.entity_id
_entity_poly.type
_entity_poly.pdbx_seq_one_letter_code
_entity_poly.pdbx_strand_id
1 'polypeptide(L)'
;MKSKINIYIAISAFCVFLGRAIQHLVWDAPFRTLLWDEQLLKGPVENILGIDWFDYVTSPIADQWINTSVTAFGILYLLAAFSILLLHKGGFFKSVGLKLQVVGAIGLLFLAFLYSKEKFMQIGQLLEYSAQFTAPVFLWYVISNKEKEFPVFFAKCVIALTFICHGLYAVGFYPVPGKFIDMTIATLGVSENTSKDLLFAAGVIDFIVAAGIFLPKIQKPMLAYMIVWGTLTSVARLTGHFHLDFLGNTLLQWLPAVILRAPHALLPLVIFLQVNDSKESKSLKLSLPKLKGGVEVAH
;
A
#
# COMPACT_ATOMS: atom_id res chain seq x y z
N MET A 1 14.11 -4.38 19.16
CA MET A 1 13.25 -3.23 18.81
C MET A 1 13.39 -2.84 17.34
N LYS A 2 14.58 -2.42 16.88
CA LYS A 2 14.88 -2.26 15.44
C LYS A 2 14.49 -3.50 14.61
N SER A 3 14.89 -4.68 15.09
CA SER A 3 14.46 -5.97 14.52
C SER A 3 12.94 -6.15 14.43
N LYS A 4 12.14 -5.68 15.41
CA LYS A 4 10.67 -5.79 15.36
C LYS A 4 10.06 -4.85 14.30
N ILE A 5 10.54 -3.61 14.22
CA ILE A 5 10.11 -2.65 13.19
C ILE A 5 10.43 -3.19 11.79
N ASN A 6 11.63 -3.74 11.59
CA ASN A 6 12.04 -4.30 10.31
C ASN A 6 11.14 -5.46 9.89
N ILE A 7 10.70 -6.29 10.85
CA ILE A 7 9.73 -7.37 10.59
C ILE A 7 8.39 -6.80 10.09
N TYR A 8 7.83 -5.77 10.73
CA TYR A 8 6.56 -5.20 10.26
C TYR A 8 6.67 -4.55 8.88
N ILE A 9 7.79 -3.87 8.60
CA ILE A 9 8.06 -3.32 7.26
C ILE A 9 8.20 -4.45 6.22
N ALA A 10 8.89 -5.54 6.58
CA ALA A 10 9.04 -6.71 5.73
C ALA A 10 7.69 -7.39 5.45
N ILE A 11 6.85 -7.60 6.48
CA ILE A 11 5.49 -8.13 6.32
C ILE A 11 4.66 -7.19 5.43
N SER A 12 4.76 -5.88 5.62
CA SER A 12 4.06 -4.90 4.79
C SER A 12 4.44 -5.02 3.30
N ALA A 13 5.74 -5.13 3.00
CA ALA A 13 6.24 -5.32 1.63
C ALA A 13 5.86 -6.70 1.06
N PHE A 14 5.95 -7.75 1.87
CA PHE A 14 5.56 -9.11 1.50
C PHE A 14 4.09 -9.17 1.11
N CYS A 15 3.21 -8.64 1.96
CA CYS A 15 1.77 -8.68 1.76
C CYS A 15 1.34 -7.91 0.51
N VAL A 16 1.87 -6.70 0.27
CA VAL A 16 1.53 -5.95 -0.95
C VAL A 16 1.96 -6.69 -2.21
N PHE A 17 3.17 -7.25 -2.24
CA PHE A 17 3.65 -7.99 -3.40
C PHE A 17 2.89 -9.30 -3.60
N LEU A 18 2.68 -10.09 -2.55
CA LEU A 18 1.96 -11.36 -2.66
C LEU A 18 0.51 -11.15 -3.12
N GLY A 19 -0.19 -10.19 -2.53
CA GLY A 19 -1.57 -9.91 -2.91
C GLY A 19 -1.67 -9.40 -4.36
N ARG A 20 -0.71 -8.59 -4.82
CA ARG A 20 -0.67 -8.14 -6.22
C ARG A 20 -0.24 -9.23 -7.21
N ALA A 21 0.65 -10.12 -6.80
CA ALA A 21 1.02 -11.30 -7.58
C ALA A 21 -0.20 -12.17 -7.85
N ILE A 22 -0.95 -12.53 -6.80
CA ILE A 22 -2.17 -13.33 -6.94
C ILE A 22 -3.18 -12.62 -7.85
N GLN A 23 -3.37 -11.31 -7.67
CA GLN A 23 -4.26 -10.54 -8.54
C GLN A 23 -3.88 -10.62 -10.02
N HIS A 24 -2.60 -10.54 -10.38
CA HIS A 24 -2.17 -10.56 -11.79
C HIS A 24 -2.08 -11.98 -12.38
N LEU A 25 -1.82 -12.99 -11.55
CA LEU A 25 -1.67 -14.38 -12.00
C LEU A 25 -3.03 -15.08 -12.18
N VAL A 26 -4.05 -14.62 -11.46
CA VAL A 26 -5.38 -15.24 -11.46
C VAL A 26 -6.41 -14.35 -12.17
N TRP A 27 -6.26 -13.03 -12.06
CA TRP A 27 -7.20 -12.04 -12.58
C TRP A 27 -6.48 -11.08 -13.54
N ASP A 28 -7.26 -10.22 -14.19
CA ASP A 28 -6.71 -9.22 -15.09
C ASP A 28 -6.14 -7.99 -14.34
N ALA A 29 -5.28 -7.24 -15.02
CA ALA A 29 -4.80 -5.94 -14.57
C ALA A 29 -5.02 -4.91 -15.69
N PRO A 30 -5.14 -3.61 -15.36
CA PRO A 30 -5.64 -2.60 -16.29
C PRO A 30 -4.61 -2.16 -17.36
N PHE A 31 -3.83 -3.08 -17.92
CA PHE A 31 -2.83 -2.78 -18.96
C PHE A 31 -3.49 -2.27 -20.23
N ARG A 32 -4.66 -2.82 -20.59
CA ARG A 32 -5.48 -2.39 -21.72
C ARG A 32 -5.90 -0.92 -21.63
N THR A 33 -6.04 -0.37 -20.42
CA THR A 33 -6.38 1.05 -20.24
C THR A 33 -5.34 1.98 -20.89
N LEU A 34 -4.08 1.54 -20.97
CA LEU A 34 -3.01 2.26 -21.65
C LEU A 34 -2.80 1.73 -23.06
N LEU A 35 -2.74 0.40 -23.20
CA LEU A 35 -2.34 -0.25 -24.45
C LEU A 35 -3.41 -0.20 -25.53
N TRP A 36 -4.67 0.05 -25.19
CA TRP A 36 -5.76 0.28 -26.13
C TRP A 36 -6.34 1.69 -26.05
N ASP A 37 -5.57 2.65 -25.50
CA ASP A 37 -5.95 4.06 -25.59
C ASP A 37 -5.62 4.61 -26.98
N GLU A 38 -6.66 4.83 -27.79
CA GLU A 38 -6.51 5.34 -29.15
C GLU A 38 -5.83 6.70 -29.20
N GLN A 39 -6.11 7.61 -28.25
CA GLN A 39 -5.54 8.95 -28.25
C GLN A 39 -4.04 8.92 -27.99
N LEU A 40 -3.56 7.93 -27.24
CA LEU A 40 -2.15 7.80 -26.89
C LEU A 40 -1.37 6.92 -27.85
N LEU A 41 -1.94 5.79 -28.26
CA LEU A 41 -1.18 4.75 -28.96
C LEU A 41 -1.46 4.61 -30.44
N LYS A 42 -2.53 5.20 -30.99
CA LYS A 42 -2.78 5.16 -32.44
C LYS A 42 -1.59 5.66 -33.24
N GLY A 43 -1.08 6.83 -32.90
CA GLY A 43 0.08 7.43 -33.58
C GLY A 43 1.31 6.51 -33.57
N PRO A 44 1.80 6.06 -32.41
CA PRO A 44 2.89 5.09 -32.33
C PRO A 44 2.61 3.77 -33.09
N VAL A 45 1.41 3.20 -32.96
CA VAL A 45 1.06 1.93 -33.60
C VAL A 45 1.06 2.06 -35.13
N GLU A 46 0.37 3.07 -35.68
CA GLU A 46 0.26 3.25 -37.12
C GLU A 46 1.59 3.71 -37.74
N ASN A 47 2.31 4.62 -37.08
CA ASN A 47 3.52 5.22 -37.67
C ASN A 47 4.81 4.42 -37.43
N ILE A 48 4.92 3.69 -36.33
CA ILE A 48 6.14 2.93 -35.97
C ILE A 48 5.99 1.46 -36.32
N LEU A 49 4.84 0.86 -35.98
CA LEU A 49 4.60 -0.57 -36.25
C LEU A 49 4.00 -0.81 -37.64
N GLY A 50 3.42 0.22 -38.26
CA GLY A 50 2.79 0.10 -39.59
C GLY A 50 1.51 -0.74 -39.58
N ILE A 51 0.86 -0.86 -38.41
CA ILE A 51 -0.37 -1.64 -38.22
C ILE A 51 -1.54 -0.66 -38.10
N ASP A 52 -2.63 -0.90 -38.82
CA ASP A 52 -3.86 -0.10 -38.67
C ASP A 52 -4.40 -0.24 -37.23
N TRP A 53 -4.92 0.85 -36.68
CA TRP A 53 -5.42 0.85 -35.30
C TRP A 53 -6.51 -0.21 -35.06
N PHE A 54 -7.46 -0.36 -35.99
CA PHE A 54 -8.54 -1.33 -35.87
C PHE A 54 -7.99 -2.76 -35.87
N ASP A 55 -7.04 -3.05 -36.76
CA ASP A 55 -6.36 -4.35 -36.81
C ASP A 55 -5.59 -4.62 -35.51
N TYR A 56 -4.94 -3.61 -34.94
CA TYR A 56 -4.20 -3.75 -33.67
C TYR A 56 -5.13 -4.09 -32.49
N VAL A 57 -6.22 -3.33 -32.29
CA VAL A 57 -7.10 -3.53 -31.12
C VAL A 57 -7.98 -4.78 -31.23
N THR A 58 -8.22 -5.27 -32.45
CA THR A 58 -8.95 -6.52 -32.68
C THR A 58 -8.05 -7.75 -32.80
N SER A 59 -6.72 -7.56 -32.79
CA SER A 59 -5.74 -8.64 -32.94
C SER A 59 -5.68 -9.56 -31.72
N PRO A 60 -5.95 -10.87 -31.88
CA PRO A 60 -5.76 -11.84 -30.80
C PRO A 60 -4.30 -11.93 -30.32
N ILE A 61 -3.34 -11.65 -31.22
CA ILE A 61 -1.91 -11.66 -30.90
C ILE A 61 -1.59 -10.49 -29.98
N ALA A 62 -2.10 -9.29 -30.27
CA ALA A 62 -1.92 -8.13 -29.41
C ALA A 62 -2.51 -8.37 -28.01
N ASP A 63 -3.72 -8.93 -27.94
CA ASP A 63 -4.34 -9.28 -26.65
C ASP A 63 -3.51 -10.32 -25.87
N GLN A 64 -2.97 -11.34 -26.55
CA GLN A 64 -2.10 -12.33 -25.93
C GLN A 64 -0.80 -11.71 -25.36
N TRP A 65 -0.19 -10.74 -26.05
CA TRP A 65 0.96 -10.01 -25.53
C TRP A 65 0.62 -9.16 -24.30
N ILE A 66 -0.57 -8.57 -24.27
CA ILE A 66 -1.05 -7.83 -23.09
C ILE A 66 -1.23 -8.80 -21.92
N ASN A 67 -1.90 -9.94 -22.12
CA ASN A 67 -2.07 -10.97 -21.10
C ASN A 67 -0.74 -11.52 -20.58
N THR A 68 0.23 -11.73 -21.48
CA THR A 68 1.58 -12.15 -21.12
C THR A 68 2.28 -11.09 -20.27
N SER A 69 2.09 -9.80 -20.58
CA SER A 69 2.64 -8.69 -19.80
C SER A 69 2.02 -8.62 -18.40
N VAL A 70 0.70 -8.77 -18.28
CA VAL A 70 0.00 -8.86 -16.98
C VAL A 70 0.58 -10.00 -16.15
N THR A 71 0.73 -11.19 -16.74
CA THR A 71 1.31 -12.37 -16.09
C THR A 71 2.75 -12.14 -15.66
N ALA A 72 3.57 -11.50 -16.51
CA ALA A 72 4.97 -11.19 -16.22
C ALA A 72 5.10 -10.25 -15.00
N PHE A 73 4.22 -9.26 -14.87
CA PHE A 73 4.15 -8.42 -13.66
C PHE A 73 3.72 -9.22 -12.44
N GLY A 74 2.79 -10.16 -12.58
CA GLY A 74 2.43 -11.10 -11.52
C GLY A 74 3.62 -11.92 -11.02
N ILE A 75 4.42 -12.46 -11.94
CA ILE A 75 5.67 -13.18 -11.63
C ILE A 75 6.69 -12.26 -10.96
N LEU A 76 6.87 -11.03 -11.47
CA LEU A 76 7.75 -10.03 -10.86
C LEU A 76 7.36 -9.77 -9.41
N TYR A 77 6.07 -9.54 -9.12
CA TYR A 77 5.61 -9.33 -7.75
C TYR A 77 5.79 -10.58 -6.88
N LEU A 78 5.58 -11.78 -7.42
CA LEU A 78 5.81 -13.01 -6.68
C LEU A 78 7.29 -13.16 -6.29
N LEU A 79 8.19 -12.94 -7.25
CA LEU A 79 9.64 -12.94 -7.01
C LEU A 79 10.04 -11.86 -6.00
N ALA A 80 9.46 -10.67 -6.08
CA ALA A 80 9.70 -9.58 -5.12
C ALA A 80 9.18 -9.92 -3.72
N ALA A 81 8.04 -10.60 -3.57
CA ALA A 81 7.54 -11.06 -2.27
C ALA A 81 8.55 -12.01 -1.60
N PHE A 82 9.00 -13.04 -2.32
CA PHE A 82 9.94 -14.03 -1.79
C PHE A 82 11.39 -13.52 -1.71
N SER A 83 11.73 -12.41 -2.38
CA SER A 83 13.06 -11.81 -2.31
C SER A 83 13.43 -11.35 -0.90
N ILE A 84 12.45 -11.14 -0.02
CA ILE A 84 12.63 -10.81 1.40
C ILE A 84 13.47 -11.89 2.12
N LEU A 85 13.32 -13.16 1.75
CA LEU A 85 14.10 -14.26 2.31
C LEU A 85 15.59 -14.15 1.94
N LEU A 86 15.90 -13.52 0.81
CA LEU A 86 17.28 -13.32 0.33
C LEU A 86 17.99 -12.17 1.05
N LEU A 87 17.25 -11.24 1.66
CA LEU A 87 17.81 -10.06 2.34
C LEU A 87 18.72 -10.42 3.52
N HIS A 88 18.54 -11.62 4.09
CA HIS A 88 19.35 -12.15 5.19
C HIS A 88 20.63 -12.85 4.74
N LYS A 89 20.75 -13.25 3.46
CA LYS A 89 21.83 -14.14 2.97
C LYS A 89 23.15 -13.43 2.61
N GLY A 90 23.26 -12.11 2.84
CA GLY A 90 24.45 -11.32 2.53
C GLY A 90 24.84 -11.28 1.05
N GLY A 91 25.91 -10.55 0.71
CA GLY A 91 26.55 -10.56 -0.62
C GLY A 91 25.61 -10.39 -1.82
N PHE A 92 25.80 -11.24 -2.84
CA PHE A 92 25.03 -11.23 -4.09
C PHE A 92 23.52 -11.40 -3.86
N PHE A 93 23.11 -12.36 -3.03
CA PHE A 93 21.69 -12.65 -2.77
C PHE A 93 20.96 -11.46 -2.13
N LYS A 94 21.61 -10.78 -1.17
CA LYS A 94 21.07 -9.54 -0.60
C LYS A 94 20.88 -8.46 -1.66
N SER A 95 21.86 -8.29 -2.57
CA SER A 95 21.78 -7.32 -3.66
C SER A 95 20.63 -7.61 -4.62
N VAL A 96 20.46 -8.87 -5.04
CA VAL A 96 19.33 -9.31 -5.85
C VAL A 96 18.01 -9.06 -5.14
N GLY A 97 17.92 -9.42 -3.86
CA GLY A 97 16.74 -9.17 -3.04
C GLY A 97 16.33 -7.69 -3.03
N LEU A 98 17.28 -6.80 -2.76
CA LEU A 98 17.07 -5.35 -2.74
C LEU A 98 16.66 -4.79 -4.11
N LYS A 99 17.27 -5.26 -5.20
CA LYS A 99 16.89 -4.85 -6.56
C LYS A 99 15.45 -5.26 -6.88
N LEU A 100 15.05 -6.49 -6.53
CA LEU A 100 13.68 -6.96 -6.72
C LEU A 100 12.66 -6.12 -5.93
N GLN A 101 13.01 -5.65 -4.71
CA GLN A 101 12.14 -4.73 -3.95
C GLN A 101 11.91 -3.41 -4.71
N VAL A 102 12.97 -2.83 -5.28
CA VAL A 102 12.89 -1.56 -6.02
C VAL A 102 12.16 -1.72 -7.34
N VAL A 103 12.51 -2.73 -8.14
CA VAL A 103 11.85 -3.00 -9.42
C VAL A 103 10.37 -3.33 -9.20
N GLY A 104 10.06 -4.13 -8.18
CA GLY A 104 8.67 -4.38 -7.78
C GLY A 104 7.94 -3.10 -7.37
N ALA A 105 8.57 -2.21 -6.59
CA ALA A 105 7.97 -0.93 -6.19
C ALA A 105 7.67 -0.03 -7.41
N ILE A 106 8.58 0.02 -8.38
CA ILE A 106 8.36 0.73 -9.65
C ILE A 106 7.17 0.10 -10.40
N GLY A 107 7.07 -1.23 -10.43
CA GLY A 107 5.91 -1.93 -10.98
C GLY A 107 4.61 -1.54 -10.28
N LEU A 108 4.59 -1.48 -8.94
CA LEU A 108 3.43 -1.05 -8.16
C LEU A 108 3.04 0.41 -8.44
N LEU A 109 4.02 1.30 -8.64
CA LEU A 109 3.77 2.68 -9.03
C LEU A 109 3.17 2.76 -10.43
N PHE A 110 3.70 2.00 -11.39
CA PHE A 110 3.14 1.88 -12.73
C PHE A 110 1.70 1.35 -12.69
N LEU A 111 1.43 0.33 -11.88
CA LEU A 111 0.08 -0.19 -11.67
C LEU A 111 -0.86 0.86 -11.06
N ALA A 112 -0.39 1.64 -10.07
CA ALA A 112 -1.17 2.73 -9.49
C ALA A 112 -1.49 3.83 -10.51
N PHE A 113 -0.57 4.10 -11.44
CA PHE A 113 -0.81 4.97 -12.59
C PHE A 113 -1.90 4.41 -13.52
N LEU A 114 -1.86 3.11 -13.86
CA LEU A 114 -2.90 2.48 -14.68
C LEU A 114 -4.28 2.57 -14.02
N TYR A 115 -4.38 2.32 -12.71
CA TYR A 115 -5.64 2.51 -11.98
C TYR A 115 -6.13 3.95 -11.96
N SER A 116 -5.22 4.93 -11.89
CA SER A 116 -5.58 6.34 -12.01
C SER A 116 -6.11 6.66 -13.40
N LYS A 117 -5.53 6.07 -14.44
CA LYS A 117 -5.98 6.21 -15.82
C LYS A 117 -7.39 5.64 -16.04
N GLU A 118 -7.71 4.48 -15.47
CA GLU A 118 -9.09 3.95 -15.46
C GLU A 118 -10.10 4.90 -14.81
N LYS A 119 -9.65 5.74 -13.88
CA LYS A 119 -10.44 6.79 -13.24
C LYS A 119 -10.16 8.18 -13.80
N PHE A 120 -9.97 8.30 -15.12
CA PHE A 120 -9.80 9.58 -15.80
C PHE A 120 -8.65 10.44 -15.24
N MET A 121 -7.54 9.80 -14.86
CA MET A 121 -6.34 10.46 -14.32
C MET A 121 -6.57 11.21 -13.00
N GLN A 122 -7.55 10.77 -12.18
CA GLN A 122 -7.74 11.30 -10.84
C GLN A 122 -6.48 11.05 -9.98
N ILE A 123 -5.77 12.13 -9.64
CA ILE A 123 -4.53 12.06 -8.85
C ILE A 123 -4.74 11.43 -7.48
N GLY A 124 -5.95 11.60 -6.91
CA GLY A 124 -6.33 10.91 -5.68
C GLY A 124 -6.24 9.39 -5.81
N GLN A 125 -6.55 8.80 -6.97
CA GLN A 125 -6.41 7.35 -7.14
C GLN A 125 -4.96 6.90 -7.06
N LEU A 126 -4.04 7.65 -7.68
CA LEU A 126 -2.61 7.35 -7.67
C LEU A 126 -2.06 7.44 -6.24
N LEU A 127 -2.40 8.53 -5.55
CA LEU A 127 -1.89 8.82 -4.21
C LEU A 127 -2.55 7.97 -3.11
N GLU A 128 -3.76 7.44 -3.31
CA GLU A 128 -4.35 6.40 -2.45
C GLU A 128 -3.45 5.15 -2.39
N TYR A 129 -2.71 4.84 -3.46
CA TYR A 129 -1.78 3.71 -3.48
C TYR A 129 -0.39 4.01 -2.85
N SER A 130 -0.17 5.20 -2.28
CA SER A 130 1.14 5.63 -1.75
C SER A 130 1.75 4.64 -0.76
N ALA A 131 0.97 4.16 0.21
CA ALA A 131 1.44 3.17 1.18
C ALA A 131 1.86 1.84 0.53
N GLN A 132 1.20 1.44 -0.56
CA GLN A 132 1.47 0.17 -1.25
C GLN A 132 2.81 0.20 -1.98
N PHE A 133 3.04 1.18 -2.85
CA PHE A 133 4.30 1.23 -3.61
C PHE A 133 5.49 1.71 -2.77
N THR A 134 5.26 2.41 -1.65
CA THR A 134 6.36 2.89 -0.78
C THR A 134 6.78 1.87 0.29
N ALA A 135 5.92 0.93 0.68
CA ALA A 135 6.28 -0.08 1.70
C ALA A 135 7.55 -0.91 1.34
N PRO A 136 7.71 -1.42 0.11
CA PRO A 136 8.96 -2.07 -0.31
C PRO A 136 10.18 -1.12 -0.33
N VAL A 137 9.96 0.16 -0.64
CA VAL A 137 11.02 1.19 -0.62
C VAL A 137 11.49 1.45 0.81
N PHE A 138 10.58 1.44 1.79
CA PHE A 138 10.96 1.50 3.20
C PHE A 138 11.80 0.29 3.63
N LEU A 139 11.43 -0.92 3.19
CA LEU A 139 12.22 -2.13 3.47
C LEU A 139 13.63 -1.99 2.87
N TRP A 140 13.70 -1.61 1.59
CA TRP A 140 14.96 -1.35 0.90
C TRP A 140 15.82 -0.32 1.66
N TYR A 141 15.23 0.80 2.09
CA TYR A 141 15.93 1.87 2.77
C TYR A 141 16.55 1.39 4.08
N VAL A 142 15.78 0.72 4.93
CA VAL A 142 16.23 0.27 6.25
C VAL A 142 17.35 -0.76 6.12
N ILE A 143 17.23 -1.72 5.20
CA ILE A 143 18.22 -2.79 5.00
C ILE A 143 19.51 -2.27 4.33
N SER A 144 19.39 -1.30 3.43
CA SER A 144 20.53 -0.68 2.74
C SER A 144 21.32 0.25 3.66
N ASN A 145 20.62 0.95 4.55
CA ASN A 145 21.23 1.87 5.50
C ASN A 145 21.64 1.19 6.82
N LYS A 146 21.93 -0.12 6.81
CA LYS A 146 22.38 -0.88 8.01
C LYS A 146 21.46 -0.70 9.22
N GLU A 147 20.15 -0.66 9.00
CA GLU A 147 19.14 -0.49 10.05
C GLU A 147 19.32 0.83 10.85
N LYS A 148 19.72 1.89 10.14
CA LYS A 148 19.58 3.28 10.61
C LYS A 148 18.12 3.61 10.94
N GLU A 149 17.90 4.76 11.56
CA GLU A 149 16.57 5.20 11.97
C GLU A 149 15.59 5.22 10.79
N PHE A 150 14.41 4.65 11.01
CA PHE A 150 13.33 4.66 10.03
C PHE A 150 12.90 6.12 9.77
N PRO A 151 12.66 6.52 8.51
CA PRO A 151 12.37 7.91 8.15
C PRO A 151 10.93 8.28 8.52
N VAL A 152 10.67 8.48 9.81
CA VAL A 152 9.34 8.69 10.39
C VAL A 152 8.54 9.78 9.69
N PHE A 153 9.16 10.94 9.46
CA PHE A 153 8.45 12.06 8.83
C PHE A 153 7.94 11.71 7.43
N PHE A 154 8.80 11.09 6.60
CA PHE A 154 8.41 10.67 5.26
C PHE A 154 7.32 9.60 5.30
N ALA A 155 7.40 8.64 6.24
CA ALA A 155 6.34 7.65 6.45
C ALA A 155 5.01 8.28 6.87
N LYS A 156 5.01 9.31 7.71
CA LYS A 156 3.80 10.08 8.03
C LYS A 156 3.20 10.73 6.79
N CYS A 157 4.01 11.34 5.92
CA CYS A 157 3.53 11.92 4.67
C CYS A 157 2.86 10.86 3.77
N VAL A 158 3.49 9.69 3.60
CA VAL A 158 2.94 8.58 2.81
C VAL A 158 1.58 8.09 3.36
N ILE A 159 1.49 7.93 4.68
CA ILE A 159 0.24 7.53 5.35
C ILE A 159 -0.82 8.62 5.20
N ALA A 160 -0.47 9.89 5.43
CA ALA A 160 -1.38 11.00 5.27
C ALA A 160 -1.93 11.09 3.84
N LEU A 161 -1.07 10.99 2.82
CA LEU A 161 -1.50 10.97 1.42
C LEU A 161 -2.48 9.85 1.14
N THR A 162 -2.21 8.66 1.66
CA THR A 162 -3.08 7.48 1.50
C THR A 162 -4.47 7.75 2.09
N PHE A 163 -4.55 8.21 3.35
CA PHE A 163 -5.82 8.48 4.04
C PHE A 163 -6.55 9.70 3.47
N ILE A 164 -5.86 10.78 3.16
CA ILE A 164 -6.47 11.96 2.51
C ILE A 164 -7.10 11.55 1.18
N CYS A 165 -6.36 10.86 0.33
CA CYS A 165 -6.86 10.51 -0.99
C CYS A 165 -7.97 9.45 -0.93
N HIS A 166 -7.93 8.54 0.04
CA HIS A 166 -9.05 7.65 0.33
C HIS A 166 -10.30 8.44 0.79
N GLY A 167 -10.10 9.39 1.71
CA GLY A 167 -11.14 10.27 2.22
C GLY A 167 -11.80 11.13 1.15
N LEU A 168 -11.04 11.61 0.14
CA LEU A 168 -11.59 12.36 -1.00
C LEU A 168 -12.67 11.58 -1.76
N TYR A 169 -12.53 10.27 -1.91
CA TYR A 169 -13.58 9.43 -2.49
C TYR A 169 -14.78 9.27 -1.55
N ALA A 170 -14.52 9.11 -0.25
CA ALA A 170 -15.57 8.85 0.73
C ALA A 170 -16.46 10.09 0.99
N VAL A 171 -15.89 11.30 0.94
CA VAL A 171 -16.65 12.56 1.07
C VAL A 171 -17.31 13.03 -0.23
N GLY A 172 -17.05 12.37 -1.35
CA GLY A 172 -17.63 12.72 -2.65
C GLY A 172 -16.94 13.85 -3.39
N PHE A 173 -15.68 14.21 -3.05
CA PHE A 173 -14.87 15.13 -3.88
C PHE A 173 -14.60 14.52 -5.26
N TYR A 174 -14.30 13.22 -5.29
CA TYR A 174 -14.44 12.39 -6.48
C TYR A 174 -15.74 11.58 -6.39
N PRO A 175 -16.26 11.07 -7.52
CA PRO A 175 -17.43 10.19 -7.48
C PRO A 175 -17.23 9.04 -6.49
N VAL A 176 -18.13 8.94 -5.51
CA VAL A 176 -18.09 7.88 -4.49
C VAL A 176 -18.20 6.54 -5.21
N PRO A 177 -17.22 5.62 -5.08
CA PRO A 177 -17.29 4.34 -5.76
C PRO A 177 -18.53 3.55 -5.31
N GLY A 178 -19.37 3.08 -6.24
CA GLY A 178 -20.55 2.26 -5.92
C GLY A 178 -20.20 1.06 -5.03
N LYS A 179 -19.06 0.42 -5.31
CA LYS A 179 -18.52 -0.67 -4.49
C LYS A 179 -18.30 -0.31 -3.01
N PHE A 180 -18.00 0.94 -2.66
CA PHE A 180 -17.87 1.34 -1.25
C PHE A 180 -19.24 1.39 -0.58
N ILE A 181 -20.25 1.86 -1.31
CA ILE A 181 -21.64 1.92 -0.87
C ILE A 181 -22.15 0.49 -0.67
N ASP A 182 -22.02 -0.36 -1.69
CA ASP A 182 -22.48 -1.75 -1.68
C ASP A 182 -21.81 -2.56 -0.57
N MET A 183 -20.50 -2.42 -0.40
CA MET A 183 -19.75 -3.11 0.65
C MET A 183 -20.17 -2.67 2.05
N THR A 184 -20.48 -1.38 2.25
CA THR A 184 -21.00 -0.86 3.52
C THR A 184 -22.39 -1.41 3.80
N ILE A 185 -23.28 -1.42 2.79
CA ILE A 185 -24.62 -2.02 2.89
C ILE A 185 -24.50 -3.51 3.23
N ALA A 186 -23.68 -4.27 2.50
CA ALA A 186 -23.51 -5.71 2.71
C ALA A 186 -22.89 -6.04 4.07
N THR A 187 -21.98 -5.20 4.58
CA THR A 187 -21.31 -5.44 5.87
C THR A 187 -22.18 -5.04 7.06
N LEU A 188 -22.95 -3.96 6.96
CA LEU A 188 -23.69 -3.37 8.09
C LEU A 188 -25.22 -3.54 8.02
N GLY A 189 -25.77 -3.96 6.88
CA GLY A 189 -27.22 -4.12 6.68
C GLY A 189 -28.00 -2.80 6.66
N VAL A 190 -27.35 -1.70 6.26
CA VAL A 190 -27.95 -0.35 6.29
C VAL A 190 -28.47 0.08 4.91
N SER A 191 -29.30 1.14 4.88
CA SER A 191 -29.78 1.72 3.62
C SER A 191 -28.67 2.40 2.82
N GLU A 192 -28.89 2.64 1.52
CA GLU A 192 -27.94 3.38 0.68
C GLU A 192 -27.65 4.80 1.19
N ASN A 193 -28.69 5.53 1.63
CA ASN A 193 -28.53 6.88 2.17
C ASN A 193 -27.69 6.84 3.45
N THR A 194 -27.98 5.92 4.37
CA THR A 194 -27.19 5.72 5.59
C THR A 194 -25.75 5.32 5.26
N SER A 195 -25.54 4.48 4.24
CA SER A 195 -24.21 4.10 3.77
C SER A 195 -23.40 5.31 3.28
N LYS A 196 -24.01 6.20 2.49
CA LYS A 196 -23.37 7.45 2.04
C LYS A 196 -23.03 8.37 3.22
N ASP A 197 -23.92 8.51 4.19
CA ASP A 197 -23.67 9.34 5.38
C ASP A 197 -22.51 8.79 6.21
N LEU A 198 -22.45 7.46 6.40
CA LEU A 198 -21.35 6.79 7.10
C LEU A 198 -20.02 6.94 6.35
N LEU A 199 -20.02 6.79 5.03
CA LEU A 199 -18.83 6.99 4.20
C LEU A 199 -18.34 8.44 4.28
N PHE A 200 -19.25 9.41 4.21
CA PHE A 200 -18.90 10.82 4.38
C PHE A 200 -18.24 11.07 5.74
N ALA A 201 -18.84 10.57 6.83
CA ALA A 201 -18.28 10.71 8.18
C ALA A 201 -16.88 10.06 8.27
N ALA A 202 -16.71 8.86 7.72
CA ALA A 202 -15.42 8.18 7.67
C ALA A 202 -14.36 8.99 6.89
N GLY A 203 -14.74 9.56 5.75
CA GLY A 203 -13.85 10.41 4.96
C GLY A 203 -13.41 11.68 5.68
N VAL A 204 -14.30 12.31 6.45
CA VAL A 204 -13.95 13.44 7.33
C VAL A 204 -12.94 13.01 8.40
N ILE A 205 -13.13 11.84 9.01
CA ILE A 205 -12.19 11.32 10.01
C ILE A 205 -10.83 11.02 9.38
N ASP A 206 -10.78 10.53 8.15
CA ASP A 206 -9.52 10.29 7.42
C ASP A 206 -8.69 11.58 7.25
N PHE A 207 -9.32 12.72 7.02
CA PHE A 207 -8.62 14.01 7.01
C PHE A 207 -8.12 14.42 8.39
N ILE A 208 -8.95 14.26 9.43
CA ILE A 208 -8.60 14.61 10.82
C ILE A 208 -7.40 13.80 11.27
N VAL A 209 -7.40 12.48 11.05
CA VAL A 209 -6.29 11.62 11.47
C VAL A 209 -5.04 11.87 10.63
N ALA A 210 -5.16 12.13 9.32
CA ALA A 210 -4.03 12.46 8.47
C ALA A 210 -3.33 13.78 8.86
N ALA A 211 -4.08 14.80 9.32
CA ALA A 211 -3.48 16.01 9.89
C ALA A 211 -2.93 15.74 11.30
N GLY A 212 -3.69 15.01 12.11
CA GLY A 212 -3.39 14.77 13.53
C GLY A 212 -2.12 13.94 13.77
N ILE A 213 -1.70 13.06 12.86
CA ILE A 213 -0.45 12.30 13.02
C ILE A 213 0.80 13.19 13.10
N PHE A 214 0.76 14.42 12.60
CA PHE A 214 1.87 15.37 12.69
C PHE A 214 1.93 16.10 14.04
N LEU A 215 0.86 16.07 14.81
CA LEU A 215 0.75 16.79 16.09
C LEU A 215 1.23 15.91 17.27
N PRO A 216 2.35 16.25 17.95
CA PRO A 216 2.99 15.34 18.92
C PRO A 216 2.11 14.88 20.09
N LYS A 217 1.14 15.71 20.51
CA LYS A 217 0.25 15.43 21.64
C LYS A 217 -0.82 14.39 21.29
N ILE A 218 -1.34 14.41 20.07
CA ILE A 218 -2.44 13.55 19.63
C ILE A 218 -2.02 12.47 18.62
N GLN A 219 -0.76 12.46 18.16
CA GLN A 219 -0.30 11.49 17.16
C GLN A 219 -0.56 10.02 17.55
N LYS A 220 -0.47 9.65 18.84
CA LYS A 220 -0.68 8.27 19.29
C LYS A 220 -2.13 7.79 19.08
N PRO A 221 -3.16 8.49 19.60
CA PRO A 221 -4.54 8.10 19.31
C PRO A 221 -4.87 8.17 17.82
N MET A 222 -4.32 9.12 17.06
CA MET A 222 -4.52 9.18 15.60
C MET A 222 -3.93 7.94 14.90
N LEU A 223 -2.71 7.53 15.25
CA LEU A 223 -2.08 6.30 14.73
C LEU A 223 -2.85 5.05 15.15
N ALA A 224 -3.33 4.98 16.39
CA ALA A 224 -4.15 3.85 16.87
C ALA A 224 -5.45 3.73 16.05
N TYR A 225 -6.13 4.85 15.80
CA TYR A 225 -7.28 4.88 14.91
C TYR A 225 -6.90 4.41 13.50
N MET A 226 -5.83 4.92 12.90
CA MET A 226 -5.39 4.51 11.56
C MET A 226 -5.08 3.01 11.46
N ILE A 227 -4.49 2.41 12.50
CA ILE A 227 -4.24 0.96 12.56
C ILE A 227 -5.57 0.19 12.53
N VAL A 228 -6.52 0.58 13.39
CA VAL A 228 -7.82 -0.08 13.50
C VAL A 228 -8.61 0.12 12.21
N TRP A 229 -8.76 1.36 11.75
CA TRP A 229 -9.52 1.72 10.57
C TRP A 229 -8.92 1.13 9.28
N GLY A 230 -7.60 1.19 9.10
CA GLY A 230 -6.91 0.56 7.97
C GLY A 230 -7.08 -0.97 7.95
N THR A 231 -7.18 -1.60 9.12
CA THR A 231 -7.46 -3.04 9.24
C THR A 231 -8.92 -3.35 8.90
N LEU A 232 -9.87 -2.65 9.53
CA LEU A 232 -11.31 -2.86 9.33
C LEU A 232 -11.71 -2.62 7.88
N THR A 233 -11.25 -1.53 7.27
CA THR A 233 -11.50 -1.25 5.86
C THR A 233 -10.91 -2.34 4.97
N SER A 234 -9.69 -2.82 5.23
CA SER A 234 -9.11 -3.92 4.48
C SER A 234 -9.96 -5.19 4.57
N VAL A 235 -10.38 -5.58 5.79
CA VAL A 235 -11.23 -6.76 6.04
C VAL A 235 -12.62 -6.61 5.42
N ALA A 236 -13.17 -5.39 5.38
CA ALA A 236 -14.49 -5.11 4.77
C ALA A 236 -14.58 -5.57 3.31
N ARG A 237 -13.45 -5.65 2.59
CA ARG A 237 -13.41 -6.12 1.20
C ARG A 237 -13.80 -7.59 1.10
N LEU A 238 -13.44 -8.39 2.11
CA LEU A 238 -13.85 -9.79 2.21
C LEU A 238 -15.26 -9.92 2.77
N THR A 239 -15.56 -9.24 3.89
CA THR A 239 -16.88 -9.40 4.54
C THR A 239 -18.04 -8.89 3.70
N GLY A 240 -17.85 -7.78 2.97
CA GLY A 240 -18.90 -7.22 2.10
C GLY A 240 -19.13 -7.99 0.79
N HIS A 241 -18.34 -9.03 0.50
CA HIS A 241 -18.50 -9.87 -0.68
C HIS A 241 -18.41 -11.37 -0.32
N PHE A 242 -18.73 -11.72 0.92
CA PHE A 242 -18.56 -13.07 1.42
C PHE A 242 -19.75 -13.96 1.02
N HIS A 243 -19.52 -14.92 0.12
CA HIS A 243 -20.54 -15.87 -0.32
C HIS A 243 -20.11 -17.30 0.01
N LEU A 244 -20.81 -17.95 0.95
CA LEU A 244 -20.51 -19.31 1.40
C LEU A 244 -20.65 -20.34 0.27
N ASP A 245 -21.65 -20.17 -0.60
CA ASP A 245 -21.90 -21.06 -1.74
C ASP A 245 -20.75 -21.06 -2.75
N PHE A 246 -19.94 -20.00 -2.76
CA PHE A 246 -18.77 -19.83 -3.63
C PHE A 246 -17.51 -19.52 -2.82
N LEU A 247 -17.30 -20.23 -1.71
CA LEU A 247 -16.21 -19.94 -0.76
C LEU A 247 -14.83 -19.87 -1.44
N GLY A 248 -14.52 -20.82 -2.33
CA GLY A 248 -13.24 -20.85 -3.05
C GLY A 248 -13.00 -19.58 -3.88
N ASN A 249 -13.97 -19.19 -4.70
CA ASN A 249 -13.88 -17.99 -5.54
C ASN A 249 -13.87 -16.71 -4.69
N THR A 250 -14.69 -16.66 -3.63
CA THR A 250 -14.74 -15.56 -2.67
C THR A 250 -13.35 -15.32 -2.06
N LEU A 251 -12.72 -16.37 -1.53
CA LEU A 251 -11.40 -16.26 -0.92
C LEU A 251 -10.34 -15.89 -1.96
N LEU A 252 -10.36 -16.54 -3.13
CA LEU A 252 -9.37 -16.29 -4.19
C LEU A 252 -9.42 -14.85 -4.73
N GLN A 253 -10.61 -14.23 -4.76
CA GLN A 253 -10.78 -12.86 -5.25
C GLN A 253 -10.52 -11.82 -4.14
N TRP A 254 -11.08 -12.02 -2.95
CA TRP A 254 -11.15 -10.98 -1.93
C TRP A 254 -10.06 -11.06 -0.87
N LEU A 255 -9.56 -12.26 -0.54
CA LEU A 255 -8.46 -12.38 0.42
C LEU A 255 -7.19 -11.65 -0.04
N PRO A 256 -6.75 -11.75 -1.32
CA PRO A 256 -5.63 -10.94 -1.81
C PRO A 256 -5.88 -9.44 -1.67
N ALA A 257 -7.13 -8.98 -1.83
CA ALA A 257 -7.50 -7.58 -1.67
C ALA A 257 -7.37 -7.08 -0.22
N VAL A 258 -7.56 -7.95 0.77
CA VAL A 258 -7.25 -7.69 2.18
C VAL A 258 -5.74 -7.63 2.38
N ILE A 259 -5.02 -8.68 1.93
CA ILE A 259 -3.58 -8.85 2.14
C ILE A 259 -2.81 -7.68 1.54
N LEU A 260 -3.09 -7.29 0.29
CA LEU A 260 -2.32 -6.22 -0.38
C LEU A 260 -2.48 -4.86 0.29
N ARG A 261 -3.51 -4.67 1.13
CA ARG A 261 -3.78 -3.44 1.87
C ARG A 261 -3.19 -3.43 3.27
N ALA A 262 -2.50 -4.50 3.71
CA ALA A 262 -1.78 -4.53 4.98
C ALA A 262 -0.91 -3.26 5.26
N PRO A 263 -0.26 -2.60 4.28
CA PRO A 263 0.47 -1.35 4.52
C PRO A 263 -0.35 -0.23 5.19
N HIS A 264 -1.68 -0.18 4.98
CA HIS A 264 -2.55 0.85 5.57
C HIS A 264 -2.61 0.75 7.10
N ALA A 265 -2.39 -0.44 7.67
CA ALA A 265 -2.35 -0.65 9.11
C ALA A 265 -0.91 -0.81 9.64
N LEU A 266 -0.06 -1.51 8.89
CA LEU A 266 1.30 -1.84 9.33
C LEU A 266 2.24 -0.62 9.35
N LEU A 267 2.13 0.31 8.39
CA LEU A 267 2.97 1.52 8.42
C LEU A 267 2.61 2.45 9.59
N PRO A 268 1.33 2.73 9.90
CA PRO A 268 0.97 3.40 11.15
C PRO A 268 1.46 2.67 12.40
N LEU A 269 1.38 1.34 12.44
CA LEU A 269 1.89 0.54 13.55
C LEU A 269 3.39 0.73 13.76
N VAL A 270 4.18 0.74 12.70
CA VAL A 270 5.63 1.00 12.77
C VAL A 270 5.90 2.34 13.47
N ILE A 271 5.19 3.40 13.08
CA ILE A 271 5.37 4.73 13.69
C ILE A 271 4.89 4.73 15.15
N PHE A 272 3.76 4.07 15.44
CA PHE A 272 3.21 3.97 16.79
C PHE A 272 4.22 3.36 17.77
N LEU A 273 4.87 2.26 17.36
CA LEU A 273 5.90 1.59 18.17
C LEU A 273 7.10 2.52 18.42
N GLN A 274 7.59 3.22 17.39
CA GLN A 274 8.72 4.14 17.55
C GLN A 274 8.43 5.30 18.51
N VAL A 275 7.21 5.83 18.50
CA VAL A 275 6.82 6.92 19.41
C VAL A 275 6.76 6.43 20.87
N ASN A 276 6.36 5.18 21.13
CA ASN A 276 6.35 4.61 22.48
C ASN A 276 7.77 4.47 23.04
N ASP A 277 8.68 3.93 22.23
CA ASP A 277 10.07 3.70 22.63
C ASP A 277 10.80 5.00 22.98
N SER A 278 10.54 6.08 22.22
CA SER A 278 11.14 7.39 22.47
C SER A 278 10.73 7.99 23.83
N LYS A 279 9.53 7.66 24.32
CA LYS A 279 9.03 8.12 25.62
C LYS A 279 9.58 7.26 26.76
N GLU A 280 9.62 5.94 26.60
CA GLU A 280 10.22 5.03 27.59
C GLU A 280 11.72 5.31 27.79
N SER A 281 12.46 5.56 26.71
CA SER A 281 13.87 5.94 26.81
C SER A 281 14.06 7.28 27.55
N LYS A 282 13.14 8.24 27.37
CA LYS A 282 13.17 9.52 28.11
C LYS A 282 12.78 9.34 29.58
N SER A 283 11.80 8.49 29.91
CA SER A 283 11.41 8.24 31.31
C SER A 283 12.48 7.49 32.08
N LEU A 284 13.12 6.49 31.47
CA LEU A 284 14.27 5.76 32.05
C LEU A 284 15.47 6.69 32.33
N LYS A 285 15.75 7.65 31.43
CA LYS A 285 16.79 8.66 31.65
C LYS A 285 16.44 9.65 32.77
N LEU A 286 15.16 9.93 32.99
CA LEU A 286 14.71 10.80 34.08
C LEU A 286 14.72 10.07 35.44
N SER A 287 14.51 8.76 35.46
CA SER A 287 14.43 7.95 36.68
C SER A 287 15.78 7.45 37.20
N LEU A 288 16.85 7.52 36.41
CA LEU A 288 18.21 7.20 36.88
C LEU A 288 18.74 8.39 37.69
N PRO A 289 19.02 8.23 39.00
CA PRO A 289 19.70 9.28 39.75
C PRO A 289 21.05 9.54 39.07
N LYS A 290 21.39 10.81 38.85
CA LYS A 290 22.75 11.17 38.48
C LYS A 290 23.66 10.72 39.62
N LEU A 291 24.33 9.58 39.48
CA LEU A 291 25.46 9.20 40.32
C LEU A 291 26.57 10.23 40.08
N LYS A 292 26.51 11.34 40.82
CA LYS A 292 27.66 12.21 41.05
C LYS A 292 28.60 11.45 41.97
N GLY A 293 29.56 10.75 41.37
CA GLY A 293 30.71 10.18 42.05
C GLY A 293 31.95 10.51 41.23
N GLY A 294 32.40 11.77 41.33
CA GLY A 294 33.75 12.11 40.92
C GLY A 294 34.71 11.46 41.89
N VAL A 295 35.48 10.48 41.42
CA VAL A 295 36.70 10.08 42.09
C VAL A 295 37.79 10.94 41.46
N GLU A 296 38.11 12.05 42.13
CA GLU A 296 39.41 12.69 41.98
C GLU A 296 40.46 11.67 42.43
N VAL A 297 41.26 11.19 41.49
CA VAL A 297 42.50 10.50 41.82
C VAL A 297 43.55 11.59 42.00
N ALA A 298 43.81 11.94 43.25
CA ALA A 298 44.94 12.75 43.64
C ALA A 298 46.17 11.85 43.86
N HIS A 299 47.26 12.23 43.18
CA HIS A 299 48.66 11.78 43.28
C HIS A 299 49.04 10.41 42.70
#